data_AF-A0A6M3R2Z1-F1
#
_entry.id   AF-A0A6M3R2Z1-F1
#
_cell.length_a   1.000
_cell.length_b   1.000
_cell.length_c   1.000
_cell.angle_alpha   90.00
_cell.angle_beta   90.00
_cell.angle_gamma   90.00
#
_symmetry.space_group_name_H-M   'P 1'
#
loop_
_entity.id
_entity.type
_entity.pdbx_description
1 polymer ?
#
loop_
_entity_poly.entity_id
_entity_poly.type
_entity_poly.pdbx_seq_one_letter_code
_entity_poly.pdbx_strand_id
1 'polypeptide(L)'
;MPTLNQLIRHGREEKRRTDRTRALDQCPQKEGVCPRVSTRTPKKPNSALRKIAKVQLSNKHDIFAHIPGEGHNSQEHSKVLIRGGRVKDLPGVKSHCIRGVRDLLGIPDRRRGRSKYGAEKPKSI
;
A
#
# COMPACT_ATOMS: atom_id res chain seq x y z
N MET A 1 38.33 -7.13 17.13
CA MET A 1 38.46 -6.10 16.07
C MET A 1 39.36 -6.64 14.98
N PRO A 2 39.06 -6.42 13.68
CA PRO A 2 39.94 -6.85 12.61
C PRO A 2 41.23 -6.00 12.57
N THR A 3 42.35 -6.61 12.23
CA THR A 3 43.64 -5.93 12.06
C THR A 3 43.72 -5.22 10.71
N LEU A 4 44.65 -4.29 10.55
CA LEU A 4 44.81 -3.50 9.33
C LEU A 4 45.13 -4.38 8.11
N ASN A 5 45.99 -5.40 8.28
CA ASN A 5 46.29 -6.39 7.24
C ASN A 5 45.08 -7.25 6.84
N GLN A 6 44.14 -7.51 7.77
CA GLN A 6 42.89 -8.21 7.46
C GLN A 6 41.97 -7.33 6.60
N LEU A 7 41.92 -6.02 6.86
CA LEU A 7 41.12 -5.08 6.05
C LEU A 7 41.72 -4.83 4.66
N ILE A 8 43.06 -4.89 4.53
CA ILE A 8 43.74 -4.82 3.22
C ILE A 8 43.44 -6.06 2.38
N ARG A 9 43.46 -7.26 2.97
CA ARG A 9 43.16 -8.52 2.27
C ARG A 9 41.66 -8.73 2.02
N HIS A 10 40.83 -8.31 2.97
CA HIS A 10 39.37 -8.43 2.93
C HIS A 10 38.75 -7.08 3.27
N GLY A 11 38.42 -6.31 2.24
CA GLY A 11 37.72 -5.04 2.38
C GLY A 11 36.40 -5.19 3.13
N ARG A 12 35.92 -4.11 3.75
CA ARG A 12 34.62 -4.12 4.41
C ARG A 12 33.51 -4.14 3.35
N GLU A 13 32.57 -5.05 3.50
CA GLU A 13 31.39 -5.11 2.64
C GLU A 13 30.20 -4.37 3.25
N GLU A 14 29.42 -3.72 2.38
CA GLU A 14 28.15 -3.14 2.77
C GLU A 14 27.08 -4.22 2.95
N LYS A 15 26.30 -4.10 4.02
CA LYS A 15 25.17 -5.00 4.26
C LYS A 15 24.05 -4.69 3.28
N ARG A 16 23.83 -5.59 2.32
CA ARG A 16 22.73 -5.49 1.35
C ARG A 16 21.37 -5.53 2.06
N ARG A 17 20.47 -4.63 1.69
CA ARG A 17 19.08 -4.58 2.18
C ARG A 17 18.11 -4.87 1.04
N THR A 18 17.02 -5.56 1.33
CA THR A 18 15.96 -5.84 0.35
C THR A 18 14.81 -4.85 0.52
N ASP A 19 14.33 -4.32 -0.60
CA ASP A 19 13.12 -3.49 -0.59
C ASP A 19 11.87 -4.35 -0.39
N ARG A 20 10.97 -3.87 0.46
CA ARG A 20 9.69 -4.51 0.76
C ARG A 20 8.64 -4.21 -0.33
N THR A 21 8.83 -3.16 -1.12
CA THR A 21 7.89 -2.67 -2.16
C THR A 21 8.31 -3.02 -3.59
N ARG A 22 8.98 -4.17 -3.79
CA ARG A 22 9.50 -4.62 -5.09
C ARG A 22 8.48 -4.58 -6.24
N ALA A 23 7.21 -4.87 -5.97
CA ALA A 23 6.15 -4.90 -6.99
C ALA A 23 5.87 -3.54 -7.67
N LEU A 24 6.36 -2.42 -7.12
CA LEU A 24 6.20 -1.11 -7.74
C LEU A 24 7.27 -0.79 -8.78
N ASP A 25 8.34 -1.60 -8.89
CA ASP A 25 9.52 -1.35 -9.76
C ASP A 25 10.09 0.07 -9.58
N GLN A 26 10.33 0.48 -8.33
CA GLN A 26 10.85 1.81 -7.97
C GLN A 26 9.95 3.00 -8.36
N CYS A 27 8.76 2.76 -8.92
CA CYS A 27 7.77 3.81 -9.12
C CYS A 27 7.07 4.18 -7.80
N PRO A 28 6.73 5.47 -7.59
CA PRO A 28 6.03 5.90 -6.37
C PRO A 28 4.58 5.40 -6.30
N GLN A 29 3.91 5.35 -7.45
CA GLN A 29 2.58 4.76 -7.61
C GLN A 29 2.52 3.88 -8.86
N LYS A 30 1.60 2.93 -8.86
CA LYS A 30 1.34 2.07 -10.02
C LYS A 30 -0.15 1.77 -10.14
N GLU A 31 -0.65 1.82 -11.35
CA GLU A 31 -2.05 1.50 -11.65
C GLU A 31 -2.26 -0.01 -11.71
N GLY A 32 -3.46 -0.44 -11.35
CA GLY A 32 -3.90 -1.82 -11.50
C GLY A 32 -5.41 -1.97 -11.49
N VAL A 33 -5.86 -3.17 -11.83
CA VAL A 33 -7.26 -3.58 -11.86
C VAL A 33 -7.51 -4.51 -10.68
N CYS A 34 -8.68 -4.40 -10.04
CA CYS A 34 -9.04 -5.25 -8.90
C CYS A 34 -9.77 -6.52 -9.37
N PRO A 35 -9.12 -7.69 -9.49
CA PRO A 35 -9.83 -8.94 -9.76
C PRO A 35 -10.77 -9.37 -8.63
N ARG A 36 -10.49 -9.02 -7.37
CA ARG A 36 -11.41 -9.28 -6.26
C ARG A 36 -11.24 -8.30 -5.11
N VAL A 37 -12.36 -7.97 -4.45
CA VAL A 37 -12.41 -7.19 -3.21
C VAL A 37 -12.85 -8.12 -2.09
N SER A 38 -12.12 -8.16 -0.97
CA SER A 38 -12.44 -9.04 0.15
C SER A 38 -12.10 -8.42 1.49
N THR A 39 -12.58 -9.01 2.58
CA THR A 39 -12.19 -8.63 3.94
C THR A 39 -11.24 -9.66 4.53
N ARG A 40 -10.36 -9.23 5.44
CA ARG A 40 -9.48 -10.12 6.21
C ARG A 40 -9.42 -9.70 7.67
N THR A 41 -9.32 -10.69 8.55
CA THR A 41 -9.06 -10.48 9.97
C THR A 41 -7.56 -10.16 10.19
N PRO A 42 -7.23 -9.22 11.09
CA PRO A 42 -5.85 -8.88 11.43
C PRO A 42 -5.21 -9.98 12.29
N LYS A 43 -3.88 -9.92 12.45
CA LYS A 43 -3.17 -10.75 13.43
C LYS A 43 -3.54 -10.31 14.87
N LYS A 44 -3.56 -11.28 15.80
CA LYS A 44 -3.60 -11.03 17.25
C LYS A 44 -2.50 -10.01 17.62
N PRO A 45 -2.74 -9.00 18.48
CA PRO A 45 -3.83 -8.82 19.44
C PRO A 45 -5.08 -8.13 18.90
N ASN A 46 -5.05 -7.67 17.65
CA ASN A 46 -6.09 -6.82 17.10
C ASN A 46 -7.28 -7.67 16.61
N SER A 47 -8.48 -7.08 16.62
CA SER A 47 -9.70 -7.64 16.05
C SER A 47 -10.40 -6.57 15.21
N ALA A 48 -10.75 -6.89 13.96
CA ALA A 48 -11.52 -6.06 13.03
C ALA A 48 -11.74 -6.81 11.72
N LEU A 49 -12.65 -6.32 10.87
CA LEU A 49 -12.70 -6.67 9.46
C LEU A 49 -11.97 -5.62 8.64
N ARG A 50 -10.78 -5.94 8.14
CA ARG A 50 -9.99 -5.02 7.29
C ARG A 50 -10.36 -5.23 5.83
N LYS A 51 -10.67 -4.14 5.13
CA LYS A 51 -11.04 -4.14 3.71
C LYS A 51 -9.77 -4.17 2.84
N ILE A 52 -9.68 -5.16 1.96
CA ILE A 52 -8.54 -5.36 1.07
C ILE A 52 -9.01 -5.58 -0.37
N ALA A 53 -8.14 -5.28 -1.32
CA ALA A 53 -8.30 -5.63 -2.72
C ALA A 53 -7.13 -6.50 -3.16
N LYS A 54 -7.40 -7.57 -3.90
CA LYS A 54 -6.39 -8.17 -4.78
C LYS A 54 -6.33 -7.29 -6.01
N VAL A 55 -5.13 -6.86 -6.40
CA VAL A 55 -4.92 -5.96 -7.53
C VAL A 55 -3.85 -6.54 -8.44
N GLN A 56 -4.18 -6.63 -9.72
CA GLN A 56 -3.26 -6.96 -10.79
C GLN A 56 -2.71 -5.64 -11.33
N LEU A 57 -1.42 -5.39 -11.09
CA LEU A 57 -0.74 -4.18 -11.54
C LEU A 57 -0.47 -4.20 -13.04
N SER A 58 -0.20 -3.02 -13.61
CA SER A 58 0.20 -2.89 -15.02
C SER A 58 1.45 -3.70 -15.41
N ASN A 59 2.35 -3.96 -14.46
CA ASN A 59 3.51 -4.84 -14.63
C ASN A 59 3.20 -6.33 -14.39
N LYS A 60 1.93 -6.73 -14.46
CA LYS A 60 1.41 -8.11 -14.30
C LYS A 60 1.64 -8.74 -12.92
N HIS A 61 2.10 -7.97 -11.93
CA HIS A 61 2.24 -8.47 -10.57
C HIS A 61 0.89 -8.44 -9.84
N ASP A 62 0.54 -9.57 -9.25
CA ASP A 62 -0.61 -9.70 -8.37
C ASP A 62 -0.22 -9.36 -6.93
N ILE A 63 -0.83 -8.32 -6.37
CA ILE A 63 -0.58 -7.87 -5.00
C ILE A 63 -1.86 -7.71 -4.19
N PHE A 64 -1.73 -7.73 -2.87
CA PHE A 64 -2.80 -7.34 -1.96
C PHE A 64 -2.58 -5.90 -1.50
N ALA A 65 -3.61 -5.06 -1.68
CA ALA A 65 -3.62 -3.67 -1.27
C ALA A 65 -4.73 -3.41 -0.24
N HIS A 66 -4.44 -2.60 0.75
CA HIS A 66 -5.43 -2.17 1.75
C HIS A 66 -6.20 -0.94 1.25
N ILE A 67 -7.53 -0.96 1.37
CA ILE A 67 -8.39 0.18 1.06
C ILE A 67 -8.53 1.05 2.33
N PRO A 68 -7.98 2.27 2.37
CA PRO A 68 -7.95 3.08 3.59
C PRO A 68 -9.26 3.83 3.85
N GLY A 69 -9.59 3.99 5.12
CA GLY A 69 -10.72 4.80 5.60
C GLY A 69 -12.04 4.03 5.69
N GLU A 70 -13.13 4.78 5.89
CA GLU A 70 -14.48 4.27 6.07
C GLU A 70 -15.21 4.14 4.73
N GLY A 71 -16.05 3.11 4.58
CA GLY A 71 -16.72 2.79 3.30
C GLY A 71 -15.75 2.48 2.14
N HIS A 72 -16.25 1.98 1.01
CA HIS A 72 -15.57 2.04 -0.30
C HIS A 72 -16.54 1.66 -1.41
N ASN A 73 -16.29 2.11 -2.63
CA ASN A 73 -17.07 1.75 -3.81
C ASN A 73 -16.38 0.71 -4.72
N SER A 74 -15.23 0.15 -4.31
CA SER A 74 -14.49 -0.79 -5.16
C SER A 74 -15.30 -2.07 -5.39
N GLN A 75 -15.41 -2.43 -6.66
CA GLN A 75 -16.02 -3.66 -7.16
C GLN A 75 -14.98 -4.45 -7.95
N GLU A 76 -15.34 -5.63 -8.44
CA GLU A 76 -14.51 -6.36 -9.40
C GLU A 76 -14.25 -5.50 -10.65
N HIS A 77 -13.06 -5.62 -11.20
CA HIS A 77 -12.57 -4.88 -12.36
C HIS A 77 -12.41 -3.36 -12.19
N SER A 78 -12.64 -2.83 -10.98
CA SER A 78 -12.38 -1.42 -10.68
C SER A 78 -10.89 -1.09 -10.84
N LYS A 79 -10.59 -0.01 -11.56
CA LYS A 79 -9.24 0.54 -11.72
C LYS A 79 -8.85 1.36 -10.50
N VAL A 80 -7.69 1.05 -9.94
CA VAL A 80 -7.19 1.71 -8.72
C VAL A 80 -5.73 2.11 -8.89
N LEU A 81 -5.37 3.22 -8.23
CA LEU A 81 -3.97 3.63 -8.11
C LEU A 81 -3.40 3.15 -6.78
N ILE A 82 -2.27 2.45 -6.82
CA ILE A 82 -1.61 1.87 -5.64
C ILE A 82 -0.36 2.68 -5.29
N ARG A 83 -0.14 2.85 -3.99
CA ARG A 83 1.14 3.31 -3.42
C ARG A 83 1.73 2.30 -2.44
N GLY A 84 3.02 2.44 -2.17
CA GLY A 84 3.70 1.69 -1.12
C GLY A 84 3.16 2.01 0.27
N GLY A 85 3.20 1.01 1.16
CA GLY A 85 2.92 1.18 2.58
C GLY A 85 2.33 -0.10 3.18
N ARG A 86 3.06 -0.67 4.13
CA ARG A 86 2.67 -1.94 4.76
C ARG A 86 1.68 -1.69 5.90
N VAL A 87 0.60 -2.47 5.91
CA VAL A 87 -0.28 -2.56 7.07
C VAL A 87 0.34 -3.53 8.08
N LYS A 88 0.72 -3.05 9.26
CA LYS A 88 1.40 -3.86 10.29
C LYS A 88 0.54 -5.04 10.78
N ASP A 89 -0.78 -4.84 10.79
CA ASP A 89 -1.78 -5.79 11.28
C ASP A 89 -2.05 -6.94 10.32
N LEU A 90 -1.88 -6.73 9.02
CA LEU A 90 -2.21 -7.70 7.98
C LEU A 90 -0.91 -8.26 7.37
N PRO A 91 -0.58 -9.54 7.62
CA PRO A 91 0.56 -10.15 6.96
C PRO A 91 0.32 -10.22 5.44
N GLY A 92 1.36 -9.92 4.66
CA GLY A 92 1.31 -9.95 3.19
C GLY A 92 0.72 -8.70 2.52
N VAL A 93 0.09 -7.78 3.26
CA VAL A 93 -0.47 -6.53 2.69
C VAL A 93 0.56 -5.41 2.81
N LYS A 94 1.30 -5.18 1.71
CA LYS A 94 2.45 -4.25 1.66
C LYS A 94 2.15 -2.92 0.97
N SER A 95 0.94 -2.77 0.46
CA SER A 95 0.54 -1.62 -0.37
C SER A 95 -0.82 -1.06 0.06
N HIS A 96 -1.08 0.18 -0.34
CA HIS A 96 -2.34 0.89 -0.10
C HIS A 96 -2.95 1.40 -1.41
N CYS A 97 -4.26 1.33 -1.52
CA CYS A 97 -4.99 2.06 -2.56
C CYS A 97 -5.04 3.55 -2.21
N ILE A 98 -4.88 4.41 -3.22
CA ILE A 98 -5.08 5.85 -3.10
C ILE A 98 -6.56 6.15 -3.34
N ARG A 99 -7.14 6.97 -2.47
CA ARG A 99 -8.54 7.40 -2.54
C ARG A 99 -8.70 8.67 -3.38
N GLY A 100 -9.84 8.81 -4.04
CA GLY A 100 -10.17 9.96 -4.88
C GLY A 100 -9.44 9.96 -6.22
N VAL A 101 -8.93 8.81 -6.66
CA VAL A 101 -8.16 8.67 -7.91
C VAL A 101 -8.60 7.40 -8.64
N ARG A 102 -8.71 7.48 -9.98
CA ARG A 102 -9.34 6.45 -10.82
C ARG A 102 -10.76 6.15 -10.32
N ASP A 103 -11.15 4.88 -10.21
CA ASP A 103 -12.53 4.51 -9.87
C ASP A 103 -12.76 4.49 -8.34
N LEU A 104 -11.69 4.58 -7.53
CA LEU A 104 -11.81 4.57 -6.08
C LEU A 104 -12.14 5.96 -5.55
N LEU A 105 -13.42 6.20 -5.30
CA LEU A 105 -13.94 7.45 -4.76
C LEU A 105 -13.36 7.79 -3.37
N GLY A 106 -13.27 9.10 -3.11
CA GLY A 106 -12.90 9.67 -1.82
C GLY A 106 -13.99 9.49 -0.75
N ILE A 107 -13.72 10.00 0.45
CA ILE A 107 -14.68 9.97 1.57
C ILE A 107 -15.22 11.38 1.80
N PRO A 108 -16.40 11.75 1.28
CA PRO A 108 -16.87 13.13 1.25
C PRO A 108 -17.07 13.71 2.66
N ASP A 109 -17.60 12.93 3.61
CA ASP A 109 -17.94 13.40 4.96
C ASP A 109 -16.72 13.64 5.86
N ARG A 110 -15.52 13.35 5.36
CA ARG A 110 -14.30 13.44 6.17
C ARG A 110 -13.87 14.90 6.33
N ARG A 111 -13.93 15.43 7.55
CA ARG A 111 -13.50 16.82 7.85
C ARG A 111 -12.01 16.99 8.15
N ARG A 112 -11.34 15.97 8.71
CA ARG A 112 -9.91 16.00 9.10
C ARG A 112 -9.06 15.02 8.30
N GLY A 113 -7.83 15.43 7.95
CA GLY A 113 -6.91 14.59 7.16
C GLY A 113 -7.39 14.34 5.73
N ARG A 114 -8.20 15.26 5.18
CA ARG A 114 -8.90 15.17 3.91
C ARG A 114 -8.05 14.73 2.72
N SER A 115 -6.85 15.32 2.60
CA SER A 115 -5.91 15.04 1.51
C SER A 115 -5.49 13.57 1.42
N LYS A 116 -5.50 12.82 2.53
CA LYS A 116 -5.14 11.39 2.54
C LYS A 116 -6.24 10.48 2.00
N TYR A 117 -7.50 10.95 2.00
CA TYR A 117 -8.67 10.15 1.68
C TYR A 117 -9.49 10.72 0.51
N GLY A 118 -8.90 11.64 -0.27
CA GLY A 118 -9.53 12.20 -1.46
C GLY A 118 -10.82 13.00 -1.16
N ALA A 119 -10.89 13.66 0.00
CA ALA A 119 -12.03 14.48 0.38
C ALA A 119 -11.76 15.95 0.03
N GLU A 120 -12.69 16.62 -0.63
CA GLU A 120 -12.57 18.06 -0.92
C GLU A 120 -12.86 18.92 0.32
N LYS A 121 -12.42 20.19 0.29
CA LYS A 121 -12.79 21.14 1.34
C LYS A 121 -14.27 21.48 1.15
N PRO A 122 -15.14 21.26 2.16
CA PRO A 122 -16.53 21.65 2.05
C PRO A 122 -16.60 23.16 1.85
N LYS A 123 -17.55 23.61 1.01
CA LYS A 123 -17.84 25.02 0.83
C LYS A 123 -18.23 25.60 2.19
N SER A 124 -17.58 26.69 2.59
CA SER A 124 -18.04 27.47 3.74
C SER A 124 -19.39 28.07 3.36
N ILE A 125 -20.42 27.70 4.12
CA ILE A 125 -21.70 28.44 4.13
C ILE A 125 -21.42 29.76 4.84
#